data_AF-A0A8C9V7A8-F1
#
_entry.id   AF-A0A8C9V7A8-F1
#
_cell.length_a   1.000
_cell.length_b   1.000
_cell.length_c   1.000
_cell.angle_alpha   90.00
_cell.angle_beta   90.00
_cell.angle_gamma   90.00
#
_symmetry.space_group_name_H-M   'P 1'
#
loop_
_entity.id
_entity.type
_entity.pdbx_description
1 polymer ?
#
loop_
_entity_poly.entity_id
_entity_poly.type
_entity_poly.pdbx_seq_one_letter_code
_entity_poly.pdbx_strand_id
1 'polypeptide(L)'
;RIMAPTLVFFLLLSALLLPGGKGCDLSWIQHRYGILSRETLSYLDSMGGEYSNATVPVPFPSSIYKTARIAPERLSFLSEMIHKIKKLFNDNLEAVTWKRAELERFQDALYRQSHELHACVSHAVNEMLRVYFKKLHKEILKGMNYSSHSWELIRKVVRQHLQRLELLWVSIYTGPLEPCLR
;
A
#
# COMPACT_ATOMS: atom_id res chain seq x y z
N ARG A 1 -59.93 0.12 20.15
CA ARG A 1 -59.31 0.69 18.92
C ARG A 1 -57.86 0.99 19.27
N ILE A 2 -56.96 0.11 18.86
CA ILE A 2 -55.53 0.16 19.22
C ILE A 2 -54.78 0.86 18.09
N MET A 3 -53.88 1.77 18.45
CA MET A 3 -53.14 2.68 17.57
C MET A 3 -52.11 1.98 16.66
N ALA A 4 -51.97 2.56 15.46
CA ALA A 4 -50.78 2.73 14.63
C ALA A 4 -50.12 1.53 13.91
N PRO A 5 -50.32 1.39 12.58
CA PRO A 5 -49.45 0.59 11.70
C PRO A 5 -48.37 1.42 10.97
N THR A 6 -48.21 2.71 11.25
CA THR A 6 -47.39 3.62 10.42
C THR A 6 -45.93 3.77 10.87
N LEU A 7 -45.54 3.28 12.05
CA LEU A 7 -44.18 3.46 12.57
C LEU A 7 -43.19 2.34 12.21
N VAL A 8 -43.69 1.17 11.76
CA VAL A 8 -42.81 0.04 11.40
C VAL A 8 -42.25 0.17 9.99
N PHE A 9 -42.92 0.91 9.09
CA PHE A 9 -42.49 1.05 7.69
C PHE A 9 -41.34 2.06 7.50
N PHE A 10 -41.16 3.02 8.41
CA PHE A 10 -40.10 4.03 8.32
C PHE A 10 -38.73 3.56 8.83
N LEU A 11 -38.67 2.47 9.60
CA LEU A 11 -37.40 1.93 10.10
C LEU A 11 -36.73 0.95 9.12
N LEU A 12 -37.43 0.51 8.08
CA LEU A 12 -36.87 -0.36 7.04
C LEU A 12 -36.29 0.43 5.85
N LEU A 13 -36.63 1.72 5.70
CA LEU A 13 -36.11 2.57 4.62
C LEU A 13 -34.86 3.38 5.02
N SER A 14 -34.49 3.42 6.30
CA SER A 14 -33.30 4.14 6.80
C SER A 14 -32.02 3.31 6.74
N ALA A 15 -32.09 2.01 6.43
CA ALA A 15 -30.91 1.16 6.26
C ALA A 15 -30.21 1.31 4.88
N LEU A 16 -30.80 2.08 3.95
CA LEU A 16 -30.29 2.24 2.58
C LEU A 16 -29.54 3.55 2.32
N LEU A 17 -29.33 4.38 3.34
CA LEU A 17 -28.52 5.60 3.24
C LEU A 17 -27.43 5.60 4.31
N LEU A 18 -26.56 4.57 4.26
CA LEU A 18 -25.21 4.76 4.78
C LEU A 18 -24.50 5.77 3.85
N PRO A 19 -23.98 6.90 4.36
CA PRO A 19 -23.19 7.82 3.56
C PRO A 19 -22.04 7.02 2.92
N GLY A 20 -22.00 7.06 1.58
CA GLY A 20 -21.20 6.18 0.74
C GLY A 20 -19.73 6.13 1.11
N GLY A 21 -19.36 5.13 1.92
CA GLY A 21 -18.04 4.52 1.79
C GLY A 21 -17.98 3.97 0.38
N LYS A 22 -17.06 4.48 -0.46
CA LYS A 22 -16.84 3.90 -1.78
C LYS A 22 -16.56 2.41 -1.57
N GLY A 23 -17.52 1.57 -1.96
CA GLY A 23 -17.35 0.13 -1.91
C GLY A 23 -16.15 -0.28 -2.76
N CYS A 24 -15.68 -1.50 -2.55
CA CYS A 24 -14.60 -2.07 -3.33
C CYS A 24 -14.82 -1.89 -4.85
N ASP A 25 -13.92 -1.18 -5.52
CA ASP A 25 -13.91 -1.04 -6.98
C ASP A 25 -13.08 -2.17 -7.62
N LEU A 26 -13.73 -3.32 -7.82
CA LEU A 26 -13.10 -4.50 -8.42
C LEU A 26 -12.61 -4.26 -9.84
N SER A 27 -13.31 -3.40 -10.59
CA SER A 27 -12.91 -3.05 -11.97
C SER A 27 -11.58 -2.30 -11.96
N TRP A 28 -11.42 -1.35 -11.04
CA TRP A 28 -10.15 -0.65 -10.86
C TRP A 28 -9.02 -1.61 -10.47
N ILE A 29 -9.26 -2.54 -9.53
CA ILE A 29 -8.25 -3.54 -9.15
C ILE A 29 -7.84 -4.39 -10.35
N GLN A 30 -8.81 -4.95 -11.08
CA GLN A 30 -8.53 -5.87 -12.19
C GLN A 30 -7.82 -5.20 -13.38
N HIS A 31 -8.17 -3.95 -13.69
CA HIS A 31 -7.74 -3.32 -14.95
C HIS A 31 -6.75 -2.17 -14.78
N ARG A 32 -6.66 -1.55 -13.59
CA ARG A 32 -5.88 -0.32 -13.38
C ARG A 32 -4.74 -0.47 -12.40
N TYR A 33 -4.87 -1.36 -11.40
CA TYR A 33 -3.83 -1.54 -10.38
C TYR A 33 -2.45 -1.84 -10.99
N GLY A 34 -2.37 -2.83 -11.89
CA GLY A 34 -1.09 -3.23 -12.50
C GLY A 34 -0.42 -2.12 -13.32
N ILE A 35 -1.20 -1.24 -13.97
CA ILE A 35 -0.66 -0.08 -14.70
C ILE A 35 -0.08 0.92 -13.70
N LEU A 36 -0.86 1.31 -12.70
CA LEU A 36 -0.43 2.29 -11.71
C LEU A 36 0.74 1.77 -10.86
N SER A 37 0.82 0.47 -10.60
CA SER A 37 1.93 -0.16 -9.89
C SER A 37 3.26 0.03 -10.64
N ARG A 38 3.26 -0.15 -11.98
CA ARG A 38 4.44 0.09 -12.83
C ARG A 38 4.80 1.57 -12.90
N GLU A 39 3.81 2.45 -13.04
CA GLU A 39 4.02 3.90 -13.00
C GLU A 39 4.63 4.34 -11.67
N THR A 40 4.15 3.77 -10.55
CA THR A 40 4.69 4.03 -9.20
C THR A 40 6.17 3.69 -9.11
N LEU A 41 6.58 2.53 -9.65
CA LEU A 41 8.00 2.18 -9.72
C LEU A 41 8.80 3.15 -10.61
N SER A 42 8.24 3.55 -11.75
CA SER A 42 8.88 4.51 -12.66
C SER A 42 9.06 5.90 -12.03
N TYR A 43 8.08 6.39 -11.27
CA TYR A 43 8.21 7.64 -10.51
C TYR A 43 9.31 7.54 -9.44
N LEU A 44 9.43 6.40 -8.75
CA LEU A 44 10.51 6.15 -7.79
C LEU A 44 11.90 6.09 -8.43
N ASP A 45 12.01 5.45 -9.60
CA ASP A 45 13.25 5.35 -10.35
C ASP A 45 13.68 6.74 -10.86
N SER A 46 12.73 7.58 -11.28
CA SER A 46 13.01 8.86 -11.95
C SER A 46 13.07 10.09 -11.02
N MET A 47 12.55 10.00 -9.79
CA MET A 47 12.57 11.11 -8.82
C MET A 47 13.98 11.43 -8.34
N GLY A 48 14.87 10.45 -8.24
CA GLY A 48 16.25 10.62 -7.79
C GLY A 48 17.25 10.43 -8.93
N GLY A 49 18.54 10.46 -8.57
CA GLY A 49 19.60 9.97 -9.44
C GLY A 49 19.79 8.47 -9.29
N GLU A 50 21.02 8.02 -9.52
CA GLU A 50 21.43 6.63 -9.28
C GLU A 50 21.12 6.17 -7.85
N TYR A 51 20.75 4.90 -7.71
CA TYR A 51 20.49 4.32 -6.39
C TYR A 51 21.77 4.20 -5.59
N SER A 52 21.66 4.39 -4.27
CA SER A 52 22.79 4.24 -3.36
C SER A 52 23.38 2.82 -3.42
N ASN A 53 24.70 2.72 -3.61
CA ASN A 53 25.43 1.46 -3.49
C ASN A 53 25.70 1.05 -2.04
N ALA A 54 25.37 1.89 -1.07
CA ALA A 54 25.57 1.59 0.34
C ALA A 54 24.71 0.40 0.82
N THR A 55 25.22 -0.28 1.84
CA THR A 55 24.55 -1.39 2.51
C THR A 55 23.41 -0.84 3.37
N VAL A 56 22.23 -1.46 3.25
CA VAL A 56 21.07 -1.13 4.09
C VAL A 56 21.23 -1.89 5.43
N PRO A 57 21.17 -1.22 6.59
CA PRO A 57 21.39 -1.86 7.89
C PRO A 57 20.23 -2.76 8.33
N VAL A 58 19.05 -2.60 7.71
CA VAL A 58 17.86 -3.43 7.96
C VAL A 58 17.72 -4.48 6.86
N PRO A 59 17.84 -5.79 7.16
CA PRO A 59 17.73 -6.84 6.15
C PRO A 59 16.36 -6.88 5.48
N PHE A 60 16.34 -7.15 4.17
CA PHE A 60 15.09 -7.28 3.43
C PHE A 60 14.26 -8.48 3.92
N PRO A 61 12.93 -8.34 4.14
CA PRO A 61 12.10 -9.33 4.81
C PRO A 61 11.64 -10.45 3.86
N SER A 62 12.60 -11.17 3.27
CA SER A 62 12.35 -12.17 2.23
C SER A 62 11.42 -13.30 2.68
N SER A 63 11.46 -13.68 3.96
CA SER A 63 10.57 -14.71 4.53
C SER A 63 9.11 -14.30 4.47
N ILE A 64 8.79 -13.03 4.76
CA ILE A 64 7.41 -12.52 4.73
C ILE A 64 6.82 -12.63 3.32
N TYR A 65 7.60 -12.29 2.29
CA TYR A 65 7.18 -12.45 0.89
C TYR A 65 6.97 -13.91 0.48
N LYS A 66 7.81 -14.83 0.96
CA LYS A 66 7.64 -16.27 0.69
C LYS A 66 6.32 -16.78 1.26
N THR A 67 5.99 -16.39 2.49
CA THR A 67 4.72 -16.74 3.13
C THR A 67 3.53 -16.10 2.41
N ALA A 68 3.61 -14.81 2.10
CA ALA A 68 2.53 -14.08 1.42
C ALA A 68 2.18 -14.69 0.06
N ARG A 69 3.16 -15.20 -0.70
CA ARG A 69 2.92 -15.78 -2.03
C ARG A 69 2.03 -17.02 -2.03
N ILE A 70 2.00 -17.77 -0.93
CA ILE A 70 1.21 -19.01 -0.80
C ILE A 70 -0.03 -18.84 0.08
N ALA A 71 -0.16 -17.70 0.76
CA ALA A 71 -1.32 -17.40 1.59
C ALA A 71 -2.58 -17.17 0.73
N PRO A 72 -3.78 -17.37 1.29
CA PRO A 72 -5.04 -16.97 0.65
C PRO A 72 -5.36 -15.47 0.82
N GLU A 73 -4.64 -14.72 1.67
CA GLU A 73 -4.85 -13.28 1.90
C GLU A 73 -3.79 -12.42 1.18
N ARG A 74 -3.44 -12.74 -0.06
CA ARG A 74 -2.34 -12.06 -0.78
C ARG A 74 -2.69 -10.61 -1.08
N LEU A 75 -3.95 -10.35 -1.43
CA LEU A 75 -4.43 -8.99 -1.67
C LEU A 75 -4.38 -8.13 -0.40
N SER A 76 -4.69 -8.72 0.76
CA SER A 76 -4.56 -8.06 2.07
C SER A 76 -3.10 -7.72 2.38
N PHE A 77 -2.17 -8.64 2.12
CA PHE A 77 -0.74 -8.37 2.27
C PHE A 77 -0.26 -7.25 1.34
N LEU A 78 -0.68 -7.28 0.07
CA LEU A 78 -0.38 -6.23 -0.91
C LEU A 78 -0.88 -4.86 -0.43
N SER A 79 -2.13 -4.80 0.04
CA SER A 79 -2.75 -3.60 0.60
C SER A 79 -1.97 -3.06 1.81
N GLU A 80 -1.60 -3.92 2.75
CA GLU A 80 -0.85 -3.51 3.93
C GLU A 80 0.55 -2.98 3.53
N MET A 81 1.27 -3.67 2.65
CA MET A 81 2.57 -3.26 2.15
C MET A 81 2.55 -1.86 1.51
N ILE A 82 1.62 -1.62 0.58
CA ILE A 82 1.46 -0.31 -0.06
C ILE A 82 1.13 0.77 0.97
N HIS A 83 0.27 0.47 1.94
CA HIS A 83 -0.05 1.42 3.02
C HIS A 83 1.15 1.75 3.91
N LYS A 84 2.00 0.77 4.24
CA LYS A 84 3.23 1.03 5.02
C LYS A 84 4.22 1.89 4.23
N ILE A 85 4.39 1.62 2.92
CA ILE A 85 5.25 2.43 2.04
C ILE A 85 4.70 3.86 1.96
N LYS A 86 3.39 4.03 1.72
CA LYS A 86 2.74 5.34 1.74
C LYS A 86 3.00 6.10 3.04
N LYS A 87 2.83 5.44 4.19
CA LYS A 87 3.12 6.06 5.50
C LYS A 87 4.57 6.50 5.64
N LEU A 88 5.51 5.73 5.07
CA LEU A 88 6.93 6.09 5.10
C LEU A 88 7.19 7.38 4.30
N PHE A 89 6.62 7.53 3.11
CA PHE A 89 6.80 8.73 2.26
C PHE A 89 5.91 9.92 2.64
N ASN A 90 5.10 9.81 3.67
CA ASN A 90 4.37 10.95 4.25
C ASN A 90 5.12 11.57 5.45
N ASP A 91 6.37 11.19 5.67
CA ASP A 91 7.23 11.70 6.74
C ASP A 91 8.09 12.90 6.27
N ASN A 92 9.03 13.37 7.10
CA ASN A 92 9.89 14.50 6.79
C ASN A 92 10.86 14.20 5.62
N LEU A 93 10.58 14.80 4.48
CA LEU A 93 11.35 14.72 3.24
C LEU A 93 12.16 15.99 2.93
N GLU A 94 12.28 16.95 3.85
CA GLU A 94 12.93 18.25 3.58
C GLU A 94 14.38 18.13 3.09
N ALA A 95 15.10 17.08 3.49
CA ALA A 95 16.49 16.88 3.10
C ALA A 95 16.68 16.28 1.70
N VAL A 96 15.63 15.79 1.04
CA VAL A 96 15.79 15.15 -0.28
C VAL A 96 15.88 16.21 -1.39
N THR A 97 16.70 15.93 -2.41
CA THR A 97 16.85 16.76 -3.61
C THR A 97 16.15 16.16 -4.82
N TRP A 98 15.20 15.25 -4.59
CA TRP A 98 14.45 14.58 -5.64
C TRP A 98 13.61 15.56 -6.47
N LYS A 99 13.34 15.17 -7.72
CA LYS A 99 12.43 15.90 -8.62
C LYS A 99 11.04 15.92 -7.98
N ARG A 100 10.62 17.10 -7.51
CA ARG A 100 9.36 17.31 -6.79
C ARG A 100 8.15 16.72 -7.53
N ALA A 101 8.05 16.95 -8.84
CA ALA A 101 6.93 16.44 -9.65
C ALA A 101 6.83 14.90 -9.65
N GLU A 102 7.96 14.19 -9.67
CA GLU A 102 7.95 12.72 -9.63
C GLU A 102 7.68 12.19 -8.22
N LEU A 103 8.16 12.89 -7.19
CA LEU A 103 7.82 12.57 -5.79
C LEU A 103 6.32 12.73 -5.52
N GLU A 104 5.71 13.81 -5.98
CA GLU A 104 4.26 14.05 -5.85
C GLU A 104 3.46 12.96 -6.57
N ARG A 105 3.79 12.66 -7.83
CA ARG A 105 3.16 11.55 -8.58
C ARG A 105 3.31 10.20 -7.89
N PHE A 106 4.49 9.94 -7.30
CA PHE A 106 4.73 8.73 -6.53
C PHE A 106 3.83 8.65 -5.28
N GLN A 107 3.73 9.73 -4.51
CA GLN A 107 2.88 9.82 -3.32
C GLN A 107 1.39 9.67 -3.69
N ASP A 108 0.95 10.31 -4.77
CA ASP A 108 -0.42 10.20 -5.28
C ASP A 108 -0.75 8.79 -5.74
N ALA A 109 0.18 8.14 -6.46
CA ALA A 109 0.01 6.77 -6.91
C ALA A 109 -0.07 5.79 -5.72
N LEU A 110 0.75 5.98 -4.68
CA LEU A 110 0.67 5.20 -3.44
C LEU A 110 -0.64 5.45 -2.68
N TYR A 111 -1.09 6.71 -2.63
CA TYR A 111 -2.37 7.07 -2.03
C TYR A 111 -3.52 6.36 -2.74
N ARG A 112 -3.58 6.44 -4.07
CA ARG A 112 -4.63 5.81 -4.87
C ARG A 112 -4.62 4.29 -4.72
N GLN A 113 -3.47 3.64 -4.85
CA GLN A 113 -3.38 2.19 -4.64
C GLN A 113 -3.80 1.78 -3.23
N SER A 114 -3.32 2.51 -2.21
CA SER A 114 -3.70 2.26 -0.82
C SER A 114 -5.20 2.42 -0.61
N HIS A 115 -5.83 3.45 -1.17
CA HIS A 115 -7.26 3.70 -1.02
C HIS A 115 -8.10 2.57 -1.62
N GLU A 116 -7.84 2.24 -2.89
CA GLU A 116 -8.65 1.25 -3.62
C GLU A 116 -8.46 -0.17 -3.07
N LEU A 117 -7.23 -0.58 -2.76
CA LEU A 117 -6.99 -1.89 -2.16
C LEU A 117 -7.63 -2.02 -0.78
N HIS A 118 -7.57 -0.97 0.04
CA HIS A 118 -8.10 -0.97 1.39
C HIS A 118 -9.62 -1.08 1.43
N ALA A 119 -10.32 -0.53 0.43
CA ALA A 119 -11.76 -0.69 0.27
C ALA A 119 -12.19 -2.14 -0.02
N CYS A 120 -11.26 -3.00 -0.44
CA CYS A 120 -11.54 -4.36 -0.93
C CYS A 120 -11.09 -5.47 0.00
N VAL A 121 -10.35 -5.16 1.07
CA VAL A 121 -9.77 -6.18 1.95
C VAL A 121 -10.04 -5.89 3.42
N SER A 122 -10.23 -6.94 4.20
CA SER A 122 -10.25 -6.82 5.66
C SER A 122 -8.85 -6.51 6.19
N HIS A 123 -8.75 -5.58 7.15
CA HIS A 123 -7.47 -5.28 7.79
C HIS A 123 -7.03 -6.42 8.70
N ALA A 124 -6.03 -7.17 8.27
CA ALA A 124 -5.20 -7.96 9.16
C ALA A 124 -3.87 -7.24 9.34
N VAL A 125 -3.49 -6.96 10.58
CA VAL A 125 -2.17 -6.39 10.88
C VAL A 125 -1.14 -7.52 10.85
N ASN A 126 -0.22 -7.49 9.90
CA ASN A 126 0.94 -8.37 9.92
C ASN A 126 1.99 -7.81 10.90
N GLU A 127 2.10 -8.45 12.06
CA GLU A 127 3.00 -8.01 13.12
C GLU A 127 4.47 -7.97 12.68
N MET A 128 4.93 -8.96 11.93
CA MET A 128 6.29 -9.00 11.41
C MET A 128 6.54 -7.82 10.48
N LEU A 129 5.56 -7.46 9.65
CA LEU A 129 5.65 -6.32 8.76
C LEU A 129 5.68 -4.99 9.53
N ARG A 130 4.85 -4.87 10.56
CA ARG A 130 4.85 -3.72 11.47
C ARG A 130 6.21 -3.52 12.12
N VAL A 131 6.81 -4.58 12.66
CA VAL A 131 8.14 -4.55 13.27
C VAL A 131 9.20 -4.17 12.24
N TYR A 132 9.13 -4.73 11.03
CA TYR A 132 10.08 -4.43 9.95
C TYR A 132 10.09 -2.93 9.59
N PHE A 133 8.92 -2.34 9.31
CA PHE A 133 8.84 -0.91 8.97
C PHE A 133 9.22 0.00 10.15
N LYS A 134 8.95 -0.43 11.40
CA LYS A 134 9.44 0.27 12.59
C LYS A 134 10.97 0.28 12.67
N LYS A 135 11.64 -0.81 12.27
CA LYS A 135 13.11 -0.85 12.18
C LYS A 135 13.65 0.07 11.10
N LEU A 136 13.06 0.07 9.89
CA LEU A 136 13.43 1.03 8.83
C LEU A 136 13.35 2.48 9.34
N HIS A 137 12.24 2.84 9.99
CA HIS A 137 12.05 4.17 10.53
C HIS A 137 13.08 4.51 11.62
N LYS A 138 13.29 3.62 12.57
CA LYS A 138 14.17 3.87 13.71
C LYS A 138 15.66 3.88 13.32
N GLU A 139 16.10 2.87 12.59
CA GLU A 139 17.53 2.60 12.34
C GLU A 139 18.08 3.40 11.15
N ILE A 140 17.23 3.70 10.15
CA ILE A 140 17.65 4.45 8.97
C ILE A 140 17.22 5.91 9.10
N LEU A 141 15.91 6.19 9.09
CA LEU A 141 15.43 7.57 9.06
C LEU A 141 15.83 8.34 10.34
N LYS A 142 15.37 7.89 11.51
CA LYS A 142 15.73 8.55 12.78
C LYS A 142 17.21 8.42 13.12
N GLY A 143 17.79 7.24 12.94
CA GLY A 143 19.20 6.95 13.24
C GLY A 143 20.18 7.80 12.45
N MET A 144 19.78 8.26 11.26
CA MET A 144 20.59 9.11 10.38
C MET A 144 19.96 10.50 10.18
N ASN A 145 19.13 10.93 11.13
CA ASN A 145 18.53 12.26 11.22
C ASN A 145 17.80 12.74 9.96
N TYR A 146 17.03 11.86 9.32
CA TYR A 146 16.28 12.11 8.08
C TYR A 146 17.14 12.73 6.97
N SER A 147 18.44 12.46 6.97
CA SER A 147 19.37 12.98 5.96
C SER A 147 19.02 12.48 4.56
N SER A 148 19.48 13.19 3.53
CA SER A 148 19.37 12.76 2.13
C SER A 148 19.88 11.33 1.92
N HIS A 149 20.99 10.97 2.57
CA HIS A 149 21.55 9.61 2.53
C HIS A 149 20.58 8.56 3.07
N SER A 150 19.93 8.84 4.21
CA SER A 150 18.96 7.93 4.82
C SER A 150 17.77 7.67 3.91
N TRP A 151 17.31 8.72 3.22
CA TRP A 151 16.22 8.63 2.25
C TRP A 151 16.60 7.87 0.99
N GLU A 152 17.85 7.97 0.51
CA GLU A 152 18.33 7.13 -0.59
C GLU A 152 18.40 5.64 -0.23
N LEU A 153 18.75 5.31 1.03
CA LEU A 153 18.64 3.93 1.51
C LEU A 153 17.19 3.45 1.54
N ILE A 154 16.26 4.29 2.00
CA ILE A 154 14.82 3.99 1.97
C ILE A 154 14.33 3.83 0.52
N ARG A 155 14.71 4.72 -0.40
CA ARG A 155 14.33 4.66 -1.82
C ARG A 155 14.76 3.33 -2.43
N LYS A 156 15.99 2.88 -2.15
CA LYS A 156 16.51 1.57 -2.57
C LYS A 156 15.69 0.40 -2.02
N VAL A 157 15.38 0.40 -0.73
CA VAL A 157 14.56 -0.64 -0.08
C VAL A 157 13.16 -0.69 -0.67
N VAL A 158 12.54 0.48 -0.86
CA VAL A 158 11.18 0.60 -1.38
C VAL A 158 11.12 0.15 -2.83
N ARG A 159 12.13 0.45 -3.65
CA ARG A 159 12.24 -0.07 -5.01
C ARG A 159 12.19 -1.60 -5.02
N GLN A 160 12.95 -2.25 -4.15
CA GLN A 160 12.95 -3.70 -4.02
C GLN A 160 11.58 -4.22 -3.56
N HIS A 161 10.88 -3.53 -2.65
CA HIS A 161 9.52 -3.88 -2.28
C HIS A 161 8.56 -3.81 -3.46
N LEU A 162 8.53 -2.70 -4.20
CA LEU A 162 7.64 -2.52 -5.36
C LEU A 162 7.85 -3.60 -6.42
N GLN A 163 9.11 -3.96 -6.71
CA GLN A 163 9.42 -5.07 -7.62
C GLN A 163 8.88 -6.41 -7.12
N ARG A 164 8.97 -6.69 -5.81
CA ARG A 164 8.41 -7.92 -5.23
C ARG A 164 6.88 -7.90 -5.21
N LEU A 165 6.27 -6.74 -5.02
CA LEU A 165 4.81 -6.57 -5.05
C LEU A 165 4.25 -6.73 -6.47
N GLU A 166 4.98 -6.30 -7.50
CA GLU A 166 4.59 -6.56 -8.89
C GLU A 166 4.56 -8.07 -9.19
N LEU A 167 5.57 -8.82 -8.75
CA LEU A 167 5.57 -10.29 -8.88
C LEU A 167 4.42 -10.94 -8.10
N LEU A 168 4.12 -10.44 -6.90
CA LEU A 168 2.97 -10.91 -6.12
C LEU A 168 1.66 -10.62 -6.85
N TRP A 169 1.50 -9.41 -7.39
CA TRP A 169 0.33 -9.02 -8.16
C TRP A 169 0.10 -9.93 -9.37
N VAL A 170 1.14 -10.22 -10.14
CA VAL A 170 1.05 -11.19 -11.25
C VAL A 170 0.54 -12.54 -10.73
N SER A 171 1.04 -13.04 -9.59
CA SER A 171 0.57 -14.31 -9.02
C SER A 171 -0.88 -14.29 -8.51
N ILE A 172 -1.39 -13.12 -8.11
CA ILE A 172 -2.80 -12.93 -7.73
C ILE A 172 -3.67 -12.96 -9.00
N TYR A 173 -3.25 -12.23 -10.04
CA TYR A 173 -4.02 -12.07 -11.27
C TYR A 173 -4.05 -13.34 -12.13
N THR A 174 -2.94 -14.10 -12.20
CA THR A 174 -2.86 -15.33 -12.99
C THR A 174 -3.24 -16.59 -12.22
N GLY A 175 -3.43 -16.49 -10.90
CA GLY A 175 -3.83 -17.61 -10.04
C GLY A 175 -5.34 -17.81 -9.97
N PRO A 176 -5.83 -18.84 -9.24
CA PRO A 176 -7.25 -18.95 -8.93
C PRO A 176 -7.71 -17.68 -8.23
N LEU A 177 -8.73 -17.00 -8.79
CA LEU A 177 -9.24 -15.74 -8.27
C LEU A 177 -9.56 -15.88 -6.77
N GLU A 178 -8.91 -15.03 -5.96
CA GLU A 178 -9.25 -14.90 -4.55
C GLU A 178 -10.75 -14.59 -4.42
N PRO A 179 -11.43 -15.01 -3.34
CA PRO A 179 -12.87 -14.80 -3.17
C PRO A 179 -13.30 -13.34 -3.35
N CYS A 180 -12.43 -12.39 -3.04
CA CYS A 180 -12.66 -10.96 -3.25
C CYS A 180 -12.61 -10.52 -4.71
N LEU A 181 -12.02 -11.31 -5.61
CA LEU A 181 -11.89 -11.01 -7.05
C LEU A 181 -12.86 -11.84 -7.91
N ARG A 182 -13.79 -12.54 -7.28
CA ARG A 182 -14.81 -13.38 -7.90
C ARG A 182 -16.15 -12.68 -7.98
#